data_AF-A0AA43L5L6-F1
#
_entry.id   AF-A0AA43L5L6-F1
#
_cell.length_a   1.000
_cell.length_b   1.000
_cell.length_c   1.000
_cell.angle_alpha   90.00
_cell.angle_beta   90.00
_cell.angle_gamma   90.00
#
_symmetry.space_group_name_H-M   'P 1'
#
loop_
_entity.id
_entity.type
_entity.pdbx_description
1 polymer ?
#
loop_
_entity_poly.entity_id
_entity_poly.type
_entity_poly.pdbx_seq_one_letter_code
_entity_poly.pdbx_strand_id
1 'polypeptide(L)'
;MNGKVFLKPIITQRGMRGMAMVWEQGELFPKANELESQRTKFLLGKYKSMKLLMDDYEKNTKAMQMIGIDGEVARRIDSDELHADKTANAVILMDKQRWVYEQYQLYTSTIHRAILLIQDDEAKQAVIHRYLEGHSFKETILFFRHGLSDSTIRRKLSEGIESIANTLKLMGIIEQIKE
;
A
#
# COMPACT_ATOMS: atom_id res chain seq x y z
N MET A 1 51.11 5.73 33.47
CA MET A 1 49.79 6.27 33.86
C MET A 1 49.15 6.92 32.65
N ASN A 2 48.04 6.33 32.16
CA ASN A 2 46.94 6.99 31.43
C ASN A 2 46.03 5.90 30.86
N GLY A 3 45.18 5.32 31.72
CA GLY A 3 44.09 4.43 31.32
C GLY A 3 42.86 5.26 30.98
N LYS A 4 42.58 5.43 29.69
CA LYS A 4 41.28 5.95 29.24
C LYS A 4 40.29 4.79 29.16
N VAL A 5 39.30 4.87 30.04
CA VAL A 5 38.07 4.08 30.03
C VAL A 5 37.30 4.42 28.75
N PHE A 6 37.05 3.42 27.89
CA PHE A 6 36.12 3.54 26.77
C PHE A 6 34.94 2.61 27.02
N LEU A 7 33.89 3.17 27.60
CA LEU A 7 32.57 2.55 27.65
C LEU A 7 32.08 2.38 26.20
N LYS A 8 31.98 1.13 25.73
CA LYS A 8 31.31 0.82 24.47
C LYS A 8 29.80 0.89 24.69
N PRO A 9 29.03 1.58 23.83
CA PRO A 9 27.58 1.51 23.91
C PRO A 9 27.11 0.14 23.37
N ILE A 10 26.36 -0.57 24.21
CA ILE A 10 25.55 -1.73 23.86
C ILE A 10 24.32 -1.19 23.16
N ILE A 11 24.37 -1.08 21.83
CA ILE A 11 23.16 -0.98 21.01
C ILE A 11 23.17 -2.19 20.09
N THR A 12 22.38 -3.16 20.52
CA THR A 12 22.06 -4.42 19.85
C THR A 12 21.53 -4.12 18.44
N GLN A 13 22.31 -4.49 17.42
CA GLN A 13 21.86 -4.58 16.05
C GLN A 13 20.78 -5.66 15.94
N ARG A 14 19.51 -5.27 15.98
CA ARG A 14 18.39 -6.16 15.66
C ARG A 14 17.58 -5.53 14.52
N GLY A 15 17.86 -6.00 13.31
CA GLY A 15 16.83 -6.14 12.28
C GLY A 15 16.48 -4.93 11.42
N MET A 16 17.41 -4.05 11.07
CA MET A 16 17.29 -3.33 9.80
C MET A 16 18.12 -4.07 8.75
N ARG A 17 17.53 -5.06 8.08
CA ARG A 17 17.99 -5.45 6.74
C ARG A 17 17.52 -4.37 5.76
N GLY A 18 18.08 -3.18 5.88
CA GLY A 18 18.19 -2.31 4.72
C GLY A 18 19.14 -3.01 3.77
N MET A 19 18.61 -3.60 2.69
CA MET A 19 19.46 -3.91 1.56
C MET A 19 20.08 -2.59 1.14
N ALA A 20 21.40 -2.46 1.31
CA ALA A 20 22.15 -1.40 0.68
C ALA A 20 21.95 -1.58 -0.83
N MET A 21 21.05 -0.79 -1.40
CA MET A 21 20.93 -0.64 -2.85
C MET A 21 22.26 -0.07 -3.30
N VAL A 22 23.06 -0.90 -3.95
CA VAL A 22 24.05 -0.42 -4.91
C VAL A 22 23.25 0.44 -5.86
N TRP A 23 23.42 1.76 -5.76
CA TRP A 23 22.98 2.66 -6.79
C TRP A 23 23.84 2.30 -8.00
N GLU A 24 23.42 1.30 -8.79
CA GLU A 24 23.71 1.36 -10.21
C GLU A 24 23.31 2.77 -10.62
N GLN A 25 24.14 3.47 -11.40
CA GLN A 25 23.79 4.78 -11.96
C GLN A 25 22.57 4.58 -12.89
N GLY A 26 21.40 4.39 -12.27
CA GLY A 26 20.15 4.07 -12.89
C GLY A 26 19.63 5.35 -13.50
N GLU A 27 19.16 5.23 -14.73
CA GLU A 27 18.66 6.32 -15.56
C GLU A 27 17.83 7.33 -14.74
N LEU A 28 18.08 8.63 -14.93
CA LEU A 28 17.41 9.74 -14.23
C LEU A 28 15.87 9.66 -14.35
N PHE A 29 15.37 8.96 -15.37
CA PHE A 29 13.96 8.72 -15.64
C PHE A 29 13.73 7.24 -15.94
N PRO A 30 13.68 6.36 -14.92
CA PRO A 30 13.53 4.94 -15.14
C PRO A 30 12.18 4.65 -15.78
N LYS A 31 12.19 3.85 -16.85
CA LYS A 31 10.97 3.37 -17.50
C LYS A 31 10.57 2.01 -16.95
N ALA A 32 9.28 1.86 -16.67
CA ALA A 32 8.68 0.60 -16.30
C ALA A 32 8.69 -0.35 -17.50
N ASN A 33 9.07 -1.60 -17.27
CA ASN A 33 8.93 -2.66 -18.25
C ASN A 33 7.48 -3.18 -18.27
N GLU A 34 7.17 -4.05 -19.23
CA GLU A 34 5.81 -4.58 -19.40
C GLU A 34 5.29 -5.29 -18.15
N LEU A 35 6.15 -6.06 -17.45
CA LEU A 35 5.77 -6.76 -16.22
C LEU A 35 5.40 -5.77 -15.10
N GLU A 36 6.20 -4.70 -14.94
CA GLU A 36 5.95 -3.63 -13.98
C GLU A 36 4.66 -2.87 -14.29
N SER A 37 4.36 -2.65 -15.58
CA SER A 37 3.09 -2.08 -16.03
C SER A 37 1.89 -3.00 -15.72
N GLN A 38 2.02 -4.31 -15.92
CA GLN A 38 0.96 -5.27 -15.56
C GLN A 38 0.74 -5.34 -14.04
N ARG A 39 1.81 -5.31 -13.23
CA ARG A 39 1.72 -5.23 -11.77
C ARG A 39 1.03 -3.96 -11.32
N THR A 40 1.37 -2.83 -11.95
CA THR A 40 0.72 -1.54 -11.70
C THR A 40 -0.78 -1.62 -12.01
N LYS A 41 -1.16 -2.20 -13.14
CA LYS A 41 -2.56 -2.42 -13.51
C LYS A 41 -3.30 -3.30 -12.50
N PHE A 42 -2.65 -4.36 -12.01
CA PHE A 42 -3.21 -5.21 -10.97
C PHE A 42 -3.45 -4.43 -9.67
N LEU A 43 -2.45 -3.67 -9.22
CA LEU A 43 -2.53 -2.85 -8.02
C LEU A 43 -3.62 -1.78 -8.12
N LEU A 44 -3.73 -1.10 -9.27
CA LEU A 44 -4.82 -0.15 -9.57
C LEU A 44 -6.19 -0.82 -9.46
N GLY A 45 -6.32 -2.06 -9.93
CA GLY A 45 -7.56 -2.85 -9.78
C GLY A 45 -7.93 -3.15 -8.32
N LYS A 46 -6.97 -3.13 -7.40
CA LYS A 46 -7.18 -3.32 -5.95
C LYS A 46 -7.38 -2.01 -5.19
N TYR A 47 -7.18 -0.86 -5.83
CA TYR A 47 -7.21 0.45 -5.17
C TYR A 47 -8.49 0.67 -4.36
N LYS A 48 -9.66 0.44 -4.96
CA LYS A 48 -10.94 0.62 -4.28
C LYS A 48 -11.11 -0.32 -3.09
N SER A 49 -10.69 -1.59 -3.22
CA SER A 49 -10.73 -2.57 -2.13
C SER A 49 -9.82 -2.18 -0.98
N MET A 50 -8.60 -1.70 -1.26
CA MET A 50 -7.68 -1.19 -0.24
C MET A 50 -8.30 -0.03 0.53
N LYS A 51 -8.90 0.94 -0.20
CA LYS A 51 -9.61 2.06 0.43
C LYS A 51 -10.78 1.63 1.30
N LEU A 52 -11.61 0.70 0.83
CA LEU A 52 -12.74 0.17 1.63
C LEU A 52 -12.26 -0.54 2.90
N LEU A 53 -11.19 -1.33 2.82
CA LEU A 53 -10.61 -2.02 3.98
C LEU A 53 -9.99 -1.04 4.98
N MET A 54 -9.33 0.02 4.50
CA MET A 54 -8.83 1.09 5.38
C MET A 54 -9.99 1.82 6.07
N ASP A 55 -11.02 2.20 5.33
CA ASP A 55 -12.19 2.88 5.90
C ASP A 55 -12.91 1.98 6.92
N ASP A 56 -12.98 0.67 6.68
CA ASP A 56 -13.52 -0.31 7.65
C ASP A 56 -12.65 -0.39 8.90
N TYR A 57 -11.33 -0.49 8.73
CA TYR A 57 -10.38 -0.50 9.85
C TYR A 57 -10.53 0.76 10.71
N GLU A 58 -10.55 1.95 10.11
CA GLU A 58 -10.69 3.22 10.81
C GLU A 58 -12.00 3.30 11.62
N LYS A 59 -13.11 2.81 11.05
CA LYS A 59 -14.42 2.78 11.71
C LYS A 59 -14.48 1.78 12.86
N ASN A 60 -13.87 0.61 12.70
CA ASN A 60 -13.94 -0.49 13.66
C ASN A 60 -12.78 -0.53 14.67
N THR A 61 -11.78 0.34 14.54
CA THR A 61 -10.60 0.38 15.43
C THR A 61 -11.01 0.55 16.90
N LYS A 62 -12.00 1.39 17.20
CA LYS A 62 -12.47 1.63 18.58
C LYS A 62 -13.15 0.40 19.18
N ALA A 63 -13.94 -0.33 18.39
CA ALA A 63 -14.58 -1.57 18.84
C ALA A 63 -13.53 -2.65 19.13
N MET A 64 -12.50 -2.75 18.30
CA MET A 64 -11.38 -3.67 18.51
C MET A 64 -10.60 -3.36 19.81
N GLN A 65 -10.35 -2.07 20.09
CA GLN A 65 -9.68 -1.65 21.33
C GLN A 65 -10.48 -2.01 22.59
N MET A 66 -11.81 -1.86 22.55
CA MET A 66 -12.70 -2.23 23.66
C MET A 66 -12.70 -3.73 23.93
N ILE A 67 -12.72 -4.57 22.88
CA ILE A 67 -12.63 -6.03 23.03
C ILE A 67 -11.29 -6.44 23.67
N GLY A 68 -10.20 -5.77 23.29
CA GLY A 68 -8.89 -5.98 23.92
C GLY A 68 -8.89 -5.63 25.42
N ILE A 69 -9.54 -4.53 25.80
CA ILE A 69 -9.69 -4.11 27.19
C ILE A 69 -10.58 -5.07 27.97
N ASP A 70 -11.74 -5.48 27.45
CA ASP A 70 -12.67 -6.38 28.14
C ASP A 70 -12.05 -7.78 28.33
N GLY A 71 -11.29 -8.27 27.35
CA GLY A 71 -10.48 -9.49 27.51
C GLY A 71 -9.36 -9.35 28.55
N GLU A 72 -8.80 -8.16 28.71
CA GLU A 72 -7.81 -7.82 29.74
C GLU A 72 -8.44 -7.65 31.13
N VAL A 73 -9.66 -7.12 31.22
CA VAL A 73 -10.42 -7.00 32.48
C VAL A 73 -10.89 -8.38 32.96
N ALA A 74 -11.30 -9.28 32.05
CA ALA A 74 -11.64 -10.66 32.37
C ALA A 74 -10.50 -11.42 33.08
N ARG A 75 -9.22 -11.11 32.76
CA ARG A 75 -8.04 -11.68 33.44
C ARG A 75 -7.97 -11.37 34.94
N ARG A 76 -8.59 -10.29 35.41
CA ARG A 76 -8.54 -9.91 36.82
C ARG A 76 -9.53 -10.70 37.67
N ILE A 77 -10.51 -11.33 37.04
CA ILE A 77 -11.65 -11.94 37.72
C ILE A 77 -11.53 -13.47 37.75
N ASP A 78 -10.85 -14.09 36.78
CA ASP A 78 -10.74 -15.55 36.71
C ASP A 78 -9.30 -16.02 36.46
N SER A 79 -8.76 -16.81 37.39
CA SER A 79 -7.35 -17.19 37.51
C SER A 79 -7.08 -18.61 36.99
N ASP A 80 -7.83 -19.07 35.98
CA ASP A 80 -7.60 -20.40 35.39
C ASP A 80 -6.84 -20.31 34.05
N GLU A 81 -5.72 -21.03 33.99
CA GLU A 81 -4.61 -20.98 33.01
C GLU A 81 -4.98 -21.35 31.54
N LEU A 82 -6.25 -21.50 31.18
CA LEU A 82 -6.68 -21.91 29.83
C LEU A 82 -6.84 -20.76 28.82
N HIS A 83 -6.57 -19.51 29.21
CA HIS A 83 -6.89 -18.31 28.42
C HIS A 83 -5.69 -17.56 27.80
N ALA A 84 -4.45 -18.03 28.00
CA ALA A 84 -3.25 -17.38 27.47
C ALA A 84 -3.18 -17.40 25.92
N ASP A 85 -3.52 -18.53 25.28
CA ASP A 85 -3.40 -18.71 23.82
C ASP A 85 -4.38 -17.84 23.02
N LYS A 86 -5.60 -17.62 23.53
CA LYS A 86 -6.60 -16.79 22.83
C LYS A 86 -6.21 -15.30 22.82
N THR A 87 -5.56 -14.84 23.88
CA THR A 87 -5.09 -13.45 24.00
C THR A 87 -3.87 -13.18 23.12
N ALA A 88 -2.91 -14.12 23.07
CA ALA A 88 -1.78 -14.04 22.15
C ALA A 88 -2.24 -13.99 20.68
N ASN A 89 -3.23 -14.82 20.31
CA ASN A 89 -3.81 -14.81 18.97
C ASN A 89 -4.52 -13.49 18.63
N ALA A 90 -5.22 -12.87 19.58
CA ALA A 90 -5.89 -11.59 19.39
C ALA A 90 -4.90 -10.42 19.20
N VAL A 91 -3.81 -10.39 19.97
CA VAL A 91 -2.74 -9.38 19.82
C VAL A 91 -2.05 -9.52 18.46
N ILE A 92 -1.69 -10.74 18.08
CA ILE A 92 -1.08 -11.02 16.76
C ILE A 92 -2.01 -10.58 15.61
N LEU A 93 -3.33 -10.81 15.75
CA LEU A 93 -4.30 -10.38 14.76
C LEU A 93 -4.38 -8.85 14.66
N MET A 94 -4.41 -8.15 15.79
CA MET A 94 -4.44 -6.68 15.84
C MET A 94 -3.18 -6.08 15.21
N ASP A 95 -2.01 -6.63 15.50
CA ASP A 95 -0.73 -6.20 14.91
C ASP A 95 -0.72 -6.45 13.39
N LYS A 96 -1.20 -7.61 12.93
CA LYS A 96 -1.32 -7.91 11.50
C LYS A 96 -2.25 -6.94 10.79
N GLN A 97 -3.39 -6.61 11.39
CA GLN A 97 -4.34 -5.66 10.81
C GLN A 97 -3.75 -4.24 10.72
N ARG A 98 -3.07 -3.78 11.79
CA ARG A 98 -2.36 -2.50 11.77
C ARG A 98 -1.30 -2.46 10.68
N TRP A 99 -0.50 -3.52 10.57
CA TRP A 99 0.51 -3.62 9.52
C TRP A 99 -0.09 -3.55 8.12
N VAL A 100 -1.18 -4.29 7.84
CA VAL A 100 -1.89 -4.23 6.54
C VAL A 100 -2.42 -2.81 6.26
N TYR A 101 -3.00 -2.16 7.27
CA TYR A 101 -3.49 -0.79 7.15
C TYR A 101 -2.37 0.19 6.76
N GLU A 102 -1.23 0.14 7.43
CA GLU A 102 -0.07 0.99 7.14
C GLU A 102 0.45 0.77 5.70
N GLN A 103 0.52 -0.49 5.24
CA GLN A 103 0.91 -0.80 3.86
C GLN A 103 -0.09 -0.23 2.86
N TYR A 104 -1.39 -0.39 3.10
CA TYR A 104 -2.43 0.12 2.21
C TYR A 104 -2.45 1.65 2.19
N GLN A 105 -2.16 2.31 3.30
CA GLN A 105 -2.02 3.77 3.35
C GLN A 105 -0.86 4.25 2.46
N LEU A 106 0.29 3.57 2.52
CA LEU A 106 1.42 3.85 1.64
C LEU A 106 1.07 3.65 0.16
N TYR A 107 0.51 2.49 -0.20
CA TYR A 107 0.16 2.19 -1.59
C TYR A 107 -0.90 3.13 -2.14
N THR A 108 -2.01 3.32 -1.44
CA THR A 108 -3.10 4.17 -1.93
C THR A 108 -2.67 5.62 -2.07
N SER A 109 -1.90 6.16 -1.11
CA SER A 109 -1.40 7.53 -1.20
C SER A 109 -0.41 7.71 -2.36
N THR A 110 0.45 6.73 -2.62
CA THR A 110 1.43 6.82 -3.71
C THR A 110 0.77 6.64 -5.07
N ILE A 111 -0.15 5.69 -5.22
CA ILE A 111 -0.96 5.52 -6.43
C ILE A 111 -1.71 6.82 -6.74
N HIS A 112 -2.34 7.41 -5.74
CA HIS A 112 -3.09 8.66 -5.92
C HIS A 112 -2.17 9.78 -6.40
N ARG A 113 -0.99 9.96 -5.79
CA ARG A 113 0.00 10.94 -6.26
C ARG A 113 0.47 10.67 -7.69
N ALA A 114 0.76 9.41 -8.03
CA ALA A 114 1.19 9.03 -9.38
C ALA A 114 0.13 9.36 -10.45
N ILE A 115 -1.15 9.16 -10.13
CA ILE A 115 -2.25 9.54 -11.03
C ILE A 115 -2.33 11.04 -11.23
N LEU A 116 -2.17 11.83 -10.15
CA LEU A 116 -2.19 13.29 -10.25
C LEU A 116 -1.04 13.84 -11.11
N LEU A 117 0.08 13.10 -11.20
CA LEU A 117 1.25 13.45 -12.02
C LEU A 117 1.13 13.09 -13.51
N ILE A 118 0.10 12.36 -13.92
CA ILE A 118 -0.18 12.10 -15.34
C ILE A 118 -0.34 13.43 -16.07
N GLN A 119 0.37 13.61 -17.17
CA GLN A 119 0.35 14.88 -17.92
C GLN A 119 -0.85 14.97 -18.87
N ASP A 120 -1.18 13.85 -19.52
CA ASP A 120 -2.32 13.77 -20.43
C ASP A 120 -3.64 13.72 -19.65
N ASP A 121 -4.48 14.75 -19.81
CA ASP A 121 -5.71 14.87 -19.02
C ASP A 121 -6.72 13.78 -19.37
N GLU A 122 -6.87 13.38 -20.64
CA GLU A 122 -7.77 12.30 -21.02
C GLU A 122 -7.35 10.96 -20.40
N ALA A 123 -6.05 10.64 -20.39
CA ALA A 123 -5.50 9.47 -19.73
C ALA A 123 -5.72 9.53 -18.21
N LYS A 124 -5.50 10.69 -17.60
CA LYS A 124 -5.75 10.92 -16.16
C LYS A 124 -7.21 10.68 -15.82
N GLN A 125 -8.14 11.30 -16.53
CA GLN A 125 -9.57 11.13 -16.32
C GLN A 125 -10.01 9.69 -16.53
N ALA A 126 -9.52 9.02 -17.58
CA ALA A 126 -9.82 7.62 -17.85
C ALA A 126 -9.39 6.70 -16.70
N VAL A 127 -8.18 6.91 -16.16
CA VAL A 127 -7.67 6.14 -15.01
C VAL A 127 -8.47 6.44 -13.73
N ILE A 128 -8.74 7.71 -13.43
CA ILE A 128 -9.51 8.12 -12.24
C ILE A 128 -10.88 7.42 -12.26
N HIS A 129 -11.59 7.54 -13.38
CA HIS A 129 -12.92 6.97 -13.52
C HIS A 129 -12.91 5.44 -13.42
N ARG A 130 -11.92 4.77 -14.05
CA ARG A 130 -11.82 3.30 -14.04
C ARG A 130 -11.41 2.72 -12.68
N TYR A 131 -10.46 3.35 -11.98
CA TYR A 131 -9.76 2.73 -10.86
C TYR A 131 -9.97 3.41 -9.51
N LEU A 132 -10.03 4.74 -9.46
CA LEU A 132 -10.27 5.47 -8.20
C LEU A 132 -11.74 5.43 -7.82
N GLU A 133 -12.61 5.66 -8.80
CA GLU A 133 -14.05 5.58 -8.60
C GLU A 133 -14.51 4.12 -8.57
N GLY A 134 -13.82 3.24 -9.30
CA GLY A 134 -14.01 1.79 -9.26
C GLY A 134 -14.99 1.27 -10.33
N HIS A 135 -15.30 2.06 -11.35
CA HIS A 135 -16.19 1.66 -12.44
C HIS A 135 -15.59 0.54 -13.28
N SER A 136 -16.42 -0.33 -13.84
CA SER A 136 -16.00 -1.32 -14.83
C SER A 136 -15.53 -0.66 -16.13
N PHE A 137 -14.83 -1.44 -16.95
CA PHE A 137 -14.40 -0.96 -18.27
C PHE A 137 -15.57 -0.60 -19.20
N LYS A 138 -16.70 -1.30 -19.08
CA LYS A 138 -17.93 -0.99 -19.83
C LYS A 138 -18.51 0.36 -19.43
N GLU A 139 -18.58 0.64 -18.13
CA GLU A 139 -19.03 1.94 -17.61
C GLU A 139 -18.06 3.05 -18.03
N THR A 140 -16.75 2.77 -18.02
CA THR A 140 -15.74 3.71 -18.52
C THR A 140 -15.98 4.07 -19.99
N ILE A 141 -16.24 3.07 -20.86
CA ILE A 141 -16.59 3.35 -22.26
C ILE A 141 -17.85 4.22 -22.35
N LEU A 142 -18.89 3.85 -21.60
CA LEU A 142 -20.17 4.55 -21.64
C LEU A 142 -20.02 6.02 -21.23
N PHE A 143 -19.15 6.31 -20.26
CA PHE A 143 -18.86 7.66 -19.79
C PHE A 143 -18.19 8.53 -20.88
N PHE A 144 -17.23 7.98 -21.62
CA PHE A 144 -16.48 8.72 -22.65
C PHE A 144 -17.07 8.65 -24.07
N ARG A 145 -18.18 7.94 -24.27
CA ARG A 145 -18.74 7.60 -25.60
C ARG A 145 -18.95 8.76 -26.57
N HIS A 146 -19.17 9.98 -26.05
CA HIS A 146 -19.47 11.16 -26.85
C HIS A 146 -18.22 11.96 -27.26
N GLY A 147 -17.05 11.63 -26.69
CA GLY A 147 -15.79 12.31 -26.97
C GLY A 147 -14.70 11.39 -27.50
N LEU A 148 -14.71 10.11 -27.14
CA LEU A 148 -13.65 9.16 -27.47
C LEU A 148 -14.21 7.82 -27.95
N SER A 149 -13.54 7.23 -28.95
CA SER A 149 -13.81 5.87 -29.37
C SER A 149 -13.29 4.84 -28.35
N ASP A 150 -13.86 3.63 -28.35
CA ASP A 150 -13.41 2.52 -27.49
C ASP A 150 -11.89 2.24 -27.60
N SER A 151 -11.33 2.32 -28.81
CA SER A 151 -9.89 2.10 -29.03
C SER A 151 -9.07 3.24 -28.44
N THR A 152 -9.53 4.50 -28.57
CA THR A 152 -8.91 5.66 -27.95
C THR A 152 -8.91 5.53 -26.42
N ILE A 153 -10.02 5.11 -25.82
CA ILE A 153 -10.15 4.93 -24.36
C ILE A 153 -9.18 3.85 -23.86
N ARG A 154 -9.07 2.72 -24.57
CA ARG A 154 -8.09 1.66 -24.23
C ARG A 154 -6.66 2.19 -24.28
N ARG A 155 -6.33 2.96 -25.32
CA ARG A 155 -5.01 3.57 -25.45
C ARG A 155 -4.74 4.54 -24.30
N LYS A 156 -5.68 5.43 -23.97
CA LYS A 156 -5.57 6.38 -22.86
C LYS A 156 -5.40 5.69 -21.50
N LEU A 157 -6.12 4.59 -21.26
CA LEU A 157 -5.90 3.77 -20.07
C LEU A 157 -4.49 3.16 -20.05
N SER A 158 -4.01 2.66 -21.18
CA SER A 158 -2.67 2.07 -21.29
C SER A 158 -1.58 3.12 -21.03
N GLU A 159 -1.67 4.29 -21.68
CA GLU A 159 -0.77 5.43 -21.49
C GLU A 159 -0.76 5.89 -20.02
N GLY A 160 -1.94 5.97 -19.40
CA GLY A 160 -2.08 6.32 -17.98
C GLY A 160 -1.43 5.29 -17.06
N ILE A 161 -1.64 3.99 -17.31
CA ILE A 161 -1.02 2.90 -16.53
C ILE A 161 0.51 2.95 -16.66
N GLU A 162 1.04 3.16 -17.86
CA GLU A 162 2.48 3.28 -18.09
C GLU A 162 3.08 4.49 -17.35
N SER A 163 2.40 5.64 -17.41
CA SER A 163 2.82 6.86 -16.69
C SER A 163 2.86 6.65 -15.17
N ILE A 164 1.86 5.94 -14.61
CA ILE A 164 1.84 5.58 -13.20
C ILE A 164 2.98 4.61 -12.89
N ALA A 165 3.18 3.58 -13.72
CA ALA A 165 4.22 2.58 -13.51
C ALA A 165 5.61 3.23 -13.47
N ASN A 166 5.91 4.14 -14.40
CA ASN A 166 7.14 4.93 -14.40
C ASN A 166 7.31 5.71 -13.10
N THR A 167 6.23 6.35 -12.63
CA THR A 167 6.25 7.13 -11.38
C THR A 167 6.46 6.25 -10.15
N LEU A 168 5.78 5.10 -10.06
CA LEU A 168 5.93 4.16 -8.95
C LEU A 168 7.32 3.52 -8.95
N LYS A 169 7.90 3.28 -10.12
CA LYS A 169 9.29 2.81 -10.26
C LYS A 169 10.29 3.86 -9.78
N LEU A 170 10.11 5.12 -10.20
CA LEU A 170 10.92 6.24 -9.73
C LEU A 170 10.86 6.41 -8.21
N MET A 171 9.70 6.15 -7.60
CA MET A 171 9.51 6.20 -6.15
C MET A 171 9.99 4.95 -5.40
N GLY A 172 10.48 3.92 -6.10
CA GLY A 172 10.95 2.66 -5.50
C GLY A 172 9.84 1.78 -4.92
N ILE A 173 8.58 2.04 -5.25
CA ILE A 173 7.43 1.28 -4.70
C ILE A 173 7.19 0.00 -5.47
N ILE A 174 7.45 -0.03 -6.78
CA ILE A 174 7.16 -1.21 -7.63
C ILE A 174 7.85 -2.47 -7.12
N GLU A 175 9.07 -2.37 -6.60
CA GLU A 175 9.84 -3.49 -6.06
C GLU A 175 9.27 -4.03 -4.75
N GLN A 176 8.52 -3.21 -4.01
CA GLN A 176 7.88 -3.59 -2.75
C GLN A 176 6.56 -4.32 -2.95
N ILE A 177 5.97 -4.22 -4.15
CA ILE A 177 4.76 -4.96 -4.53
C ILE A 177 5.16 -6.41 -4.80
N LYS A 178 5.04 -7.25 -3.77
CA LYS A 178 5.20 -8.71 -3.91
C LYS A 178 3.84 -9.34 -4.27
N GLU A 179 3.85 -10.19 -5.29
CA GLU A 179 2.73 -11.09 -5.65
C GLU A 179 2.48 -12.14 -4.57
#